data_AF-A0A225VFM8-F1
#
_entry.id   AF-A0A225VFM8-F1
#
_cell.length_a   1.000
_cell.length_b   1.000
_cell.length_c   1.000
_cell.angle_alpha   90.00
_cell.angle_beta   90.00
_cell.angle_gamma   90.00
#
_symmetry.space_group_name_H-M   'P 1'
#
loop_
_entity.id
_entity.type
_entity.pdbx_description
1 polymer ?
#
loop_
_entity_poly.entity_id
_entity_poly.type
_entity_poly.pdbx_seq_one_letter_code
_entity_poly.pdbx_strand_id
1 'polypeptide(L)'
;MEIFQDGELEAEMHKRELHANSVGSWWNLFSETYEELVQSIASPVRAEYSVSELGDQLFELATERNNNEQFVREDFHLQNPRGEPLACSFWRRKAVRDVDPIAKLGRLSISSEEEKSSEERNSSSNQQILKVDPCIIYLHGMSSSRKECVYLHRRVLAAGFSLFAVDLSGSGLSGGDRV
;
A
#
# COMPACT_ATOMS: atom_id res chain seq x y z
N MET A 1 17.30 22.37 11.09
CA MET A 1 16.81 21.88 9.79
C MET A 1 16.72 23.12 8.92
N GLU A 2 17.76 23.37 8.14
CA GLU A 2 17.74 24.48 7.18
C GLU A 2 16.88 24.04 5.99
N ILE A 3 15.90 24.89 5.65
CA ILE A 3 14.85 24.58 4.67
C ILE A 3 15.41 24.67 3.24
N PHE A 4 16.58 25.30 3.06
CA PHE A 4 17.27 25.51 1.80
C PHE A 4 18.76 25.23 1.97
N GLN A 5 19.42 24.67 0.95
CA GLN A 5 20.88 24.64 0.88
C GLN A 5 21.42 26.02 0.46
N ASP A 6 22.68 26.32 0.79
CA ASP A 6 23.35 27.57 0.41
C ASP A 6 23.17 27.86 -1.10
N GLY A 7 22.50 28.96 -1.45
CA GLY A 7 22.28 29.39 -2.84
C GLY A 7 20.97 28.92 -3.50
N GLU A 8 20.25 27.97 -2.92
CA GLU A 8 19.03 27.40 -3.49
C GLU A 8 17.84 28.37 -3.39
N LEU A 9 17.81 29.15 -2.31
CA LEU A 9 16.82 30.19 -2.06
C LEU A 9 16.97 31.35 -3.06
N GLU A 10 18.19 31.81 -3.30
CA GLU A 10 18.51 32.86 -4.27
C GLU A 10 18.14 32.43 -5.71
N ALA A 11 18.37 31.15 -6.04
CA ALA A 11 18.01 30.59 -7.34
C ALA A 11 16.48 30.55 -7.56
N GLU A 12 15.71 30.11 -6.55
CA GLU A 12 14.24 30.08 -6.63
C GLU A 12 13.64 31.50 -6.62
N MET A 13 14.26 32.46 -5.94
CA MET A 13 13.89 33.89 -6.00
C MET A 13 14.08 34.48 -7.41
N HIS A 14 15.20 34.17 -8.07
CA HIS A 14 15.46 34.61 -9.43
C HIS A 14 14.49 33.99 -10.45
N LYS A 15 14.12 32.72 -10.26
CA LYS A 15 13.18 31.99 -11.11
C LYS A 15 11.74 32.50 -11.03
N ARG A 16 11.34 33.05 -9.87
CA ARG A 16 10.00 33.62 -9.64
C ARG A 16 9.90 35.12 -9.95
N GLU A 17 10.96 35.75 -10.48
CA GLU A 17 11.06 37.20 -10.70
C GLU A 17 10.75 38.03 -9.42
N LEU A 18 10.98 37.45 -8.24
CA LEU A 18 10.68 38.10 -6.96
C LEU A 18 11.88 38.96 -6.52
N HIS A 19 11.83 40.24 -6.85
CA HIS A 19 12.77 41.24 -6.30
C HIS A 19 12.43 41.54 -4.83
N ALA A 20 12.91 40.70 -3.90
CA ALA A 20 12.70 40.90 -2.46
C ALA A 20 13.58 42.04 -1.90
N ASN A 21 13.24 43.29 -2.24
CA ASN A 21 13.98 44.48 -1.81
C ASN A 21 13.56 44.98 -0.40
N SER A 22 12.74 44.22 0.34
CA SER A 22 12.10 44.66 1.59
C SER A 22 11.82 43.49 2.54
N VAL A 23 11.96 43.74 3.84
CA VAL A 23 11.59 42.82 4.94
C VAL A 23 10.13 42.35 4.83
N GLY A 24 9.23 43.17 4.28
CA GLY A 24 7.84 42.78 4.02
C GLY A 24 7.69 41.74 2.91
N SER A 25 8.54 41.79 1.89
CA SER A 25 8.57 40.78 0.81
C SER A 25 9.05 39.43 1.33
N TRP A 26 9.99 39.43 2.29
CA TRP A 26 10.44 38.22 2.98
C TRP A 26 9.35 37.62 3.85
N TRP A 27 8.63 38.43 4.64
CA TRP A 27 7.50 37.94 5.43
C TRP A 27 6.39 37.33 4.58
N ASN A 28 6.08 37.93 3.42
CA ASN A 28 5.11 37.36 2.49
C ASN A 28 5.56 35.98 1.96
N LEU A 29 6.83 35.83 1.60
CA LEU A 29 7.37 34.55 1.14
C LEU A 29 7.34 33.48 2.25
N PHE A 30 7.70 33.85 3.48
CA PHE A 30 7.59 32.94 4.63
C PHE A 30 6.15 32.60 4.99
N SER A 31 5.23 33.57 4.91
CA SER A 31 3.81 33.30 5.17
C SER A 31 3.20 32.40 4.11
N GLU A 32 3.51 32.64 2.84
CA GLU A 32 3.03 31.81 1.73
C GLU A 32 3.53 30.37 1.85
N THR A 33 4.83 30.18 2.09
CA THR A 33 5.41 28.83 2.28
C THR A 33 4.90 28.14 3.54
N TYR A 34 4.69 28.87 4.64
CA TYR A 34 4.04 28.32 5.83
C TYR A 34 2.59 27.92 5.55
N GLU A 35 1.84 28.74 4.83
CA GLU A 35 0.45 28.47 4.48
C GLU A 35 0.34 27.27 3.52
N GLU A 36 1.25 27.14 2.55
CA GLU A 36 1.37 25.94 1.71
C GLU A 36 1.66 24.68 2.54
N LEU A 37 2.57 24.76 3.52
CA LEU A 37 2.85 23.64 4.44
C LEU A 37 1.63 23.29 5.29
N VAL A 38 0.93 24.28 5.84
CA VAL A 38 -0.30 24.06 6.61
C VAL A 38 -1.38 23.45 5.74
N GLN A 39 -1.58 23.94 4.51
CA GLN A 39 -2.52 23.37 3.54
C GLN A 39 -2.14 21.94 3.17
N SER A 40 -0.85 21.60 3.07
CA SER A 40 -0.41 20.23 2.81
C SER A 40 -0.74 19.27 3.96
N ILE A 41 -0.80 19.75 5.19
CA ILE A 41 -1.20 18.97 6.37
C ILE A 41 -2.72 18.90 6.50
N ALA A 42 -3.40 20.03 6.31
CA ALA A 42 -4.85 20.15 6.47
C ALA A 42 -5.66 19.62 5.28
N SER A 43 -5.02 19.45 4.12
CA SER A 43 -5.65 18.95 2.90
C SER A 43 -4.66 18.10 2.08
N PRO A 44 -4.18 16.97 2.65
CA PRO A 44 -3.05 16.21 2.13
C PRO A 44 -3.33 15.63 0.75
N VAL A 45 -2.54 16.01 -0.27
CA VAL A 45 -2.67 15.57 -1.69
C VAL A 45 -2.91 14.06 -1.78
N ARG A 46 -3.94 13.65 -2.53
CA ARG A 46 -4.31 12.23 -2.69
C ARG A 46 -3.23 11.61 -3.58
N ALA A 47 -2.62 10.54 -3.10
CA ALA A 47 -1.62 9.84 -3.89
C ALA A 47 -2.25 9.24 -5.15
N GLU A 48 -1.70 9.55 -6.31
CA GLU A 48 -2.11 8.98 -7.59
C GLU A 48 -1.12 7.89 -8.01
N TYR A 49 -1.63 6.72 -8.38
CA TYR A 49 -0.82 5.63 -8.90
C TYR A 49 -1.69 4.59 -9.62
N SER A 50 -1.05 3.76 -10.42
CA SER A 50 -1.62 2.61 -11.11
C SER A 50 -1.29 1.31 -10.40
N VAL A 51 -2.16 0.30 -10.51
CA VAL A 51 -1.94 -1.02 -9.89
C VAL A 51 -0.67 -1.71 -10.40
N SER A 52 -0.21 -1.39 -11.61
CA SER A 52 1.07 -1.86 -12.15
C SER A 52 2.29 -1.35 -11.39
N GLU A 53 2.20 -0.17 -10.76
CA GLU A 53 3.31 0.40 -9.98
C GLU A 53 3.51 -0.30 -8.64
N LEU A 54 2.59 -1.19 -8.23
CA LEU A 54 2.75 -2.06 -7.06
C LEU A 54 3.71 -3.24 -7.33
N GLY A 55 4.24 -3.36 -8.55
CA GLY A 55 5.13 -4.44 -8.99
C GLY A 55 4.38 -5.67 -9.50
N ASP A 56 5.09 -6.79 -9.59
CA ASP A 56 4.55 -8.05 -10.10
C ASP A 56 3.55 -8.69 -9.12
N GLN A 57 2.51 -9.32 -9.67
CA GLN A 57 1.57 -10.10 -8.87
C GLN A 57 2.13 -11.45 -8.44
N LEU A 58 3.06 -12.03 -9.21
CA LEU A 58 3.73 -13.28 -8.90
C LEU A 58 5.23 -13.09 -9.10
N PHE A 59 6.01 -13.42 -8.10
CA PHE A 59 7.47 -13.26 -8.17
C PHE A 59 8.19 -14.27 -7.27
N GLU A 60 9.47 -14.43 -7.55
CA GLU A 60 10.38 -15.31 -6.82
C GLU A 60 11.31 -14.50 -5.93
N LEU A 61 11.61 -15.05 -4.76
CA LEU A 61 12.45 -14.40 -3.76
C LEU A 61 13.18 -15.44 -2.91
N ALA A 62 14.48 -15.21 -2.68
CA ALA A 62 15.26 -15.94 -1.70
C ALA A 62 14.87 -15.49 -0.28
N THR A 63 14.60 -16.45 0.59
CA THR A 63 14.23 -16.25 1.99
C THR A 63 15.32 -16.83 2.89
N GLU A 64 15.26 -16.54 4.19
CA GLU A 64 16.17 -17.16 5.16
C GLU A 64 16.06 -18.70 5.19
N ARG A 65 14.92 -19.25 4.75
CA ARG A 65 14.63 -20.69 4.81
C ARG A 65 14.89 -21.42 3.50
N ASN A 66 14.77 -20.74 2.36
CA ASN A 66 14.89 -21.34 1.04
C ASN A 66 15.31 -20.30 -0.01
N ASN A 67 16.19 -20.70 -0.92
CA ASN A 67 16.76 -19.84 -1.96
C ASN A 67 15.79 -19.50 -3.09
N ASN A 68 14.73 -20.29 -3.30
CA ASN A 68 13.72 -19.96 -4.31
C ASN A 68 12.30 -20.24 -3.80
N GLU A 69 11.64 -19.21 -3.28
CA GLU A 69 10.23 -19.27 -2.90
C GLU A 69 9.36 -18.34 -3.73
N GLN A 70 8.15 -18.83 -4.04
CA GLN A 70 7.16 -18.09 -4.81
C GLN A 70 6.23 -17.30 -3.91
N PHE A 71 6.06 -16.02 -4.21
CA PHE A 71 5.18 -15.09 -3.53
C PHE A 71 4.15 -14.54 -4.48
N VAL A 72 2.97 -14.23 -3.95
CA VAL A 72 1.84 -13.71 -4.70
C VAL A 72 1.28 -12.47 -4.01
N ARG A 73 0.93 -11.46 -4.81
CA ARG A 73 0.13 -10.30 -4.41
C ARG A 73 -1.30 -10.49 -4.87
N GLU A 74 -2.23 -10.36 -3.93
CA GLU A 74 -3.67 -10.34 -4.20
C GLU A 74 -4.21 -8.93 -3.94
N ASP A 75 -4.90 -8.36 -4.91
CA ASP A 75 -5.50 -7.02 -4.82
C ASP A 75 -7.03 -7.17 -4.68
N PHE A 76 -7.61 -6.52 -3.68
CA PHE A 76 -9.05 -6.56 -3.40
C PHE A 76 -9.52 -5.29 -2.69
N HIS A 77 -10.83 -5.12 -2.52
CA HIS A 77 -11.41 -3.98 -1.80
C HIS A 77 -12.14 -4.46 -0.55
N LEU A 78 -11.88 -3.82 0.58
CA LEU A 78 -12.66 -3.97 1.81
C LEU A 78 -13.66 -2.84 1.94
N GLN A 79 -14.81 -3.06 2.57
CA GLN A 79 -15.72 -1.98 2.90
C GLN A 79 -15.48 -1.51 4.34
N ASN A 80 -15.37 -0.21 4.53
CA ASN A 80 -15.37 0.36 5.87
C ASN A 80 -16.82 0.53 6.41
N PRO A 81 -17.02 0.90 7.69
CA PRO A 81 -18.36 1.10 8.24
C PRO A 81 -19.19 2.20 7.56
N ARG A 82 -18.56 3.09 6.78
CA ARG A 82 -19.24 4.12 5.96
C ARG A 82 -19.64 3.61 4.57
N GLY A 83 -19.34 2.35 4.24
CA GLY A 83 -19.58 1.76 2.93
C GLY A 83 -18.59 2.19 1.85
N GLU A 84 -17.48 2.84 2.22
CA GLU A 84 -16.47 3.28 1.27
C GLU A 84 -15.51 2.11 0.97
N PRO A 85 -15.16 1.89 -0.32
CA PRO A 85 -14.22 0.85 -0.70
C PRO A 85 -12.78 1.26 -0.33
N LEU A 86 -12.09 0.40 0.41
CA LEU A 86 -10.68 0.53 0.75
C LEU A 86 -9.86 -0.41 -0.13
N ALA A 87 -8.95 0.14 -0.93
CA ALA A 87 -8.07 -0.64 -1.80
C ALA A 87 -6.97 -1.32 -0.99
N CYS A 88 -6.93 -2.65 -1.05
CA CYS A 88 -6.04 -3.50 -0.25
C CYS A 88 -5.19 -4.43 -1.12
N SER A 89 -3.95 -4.65 -0.71
CA SER A 89 -3.03 -5.60 -1.33
C SER A 89 -2.47 -6.53 -0.27
N PHE A 90 -2.47 -7.83 -0.54
CA PHE A 90 -1.93 -8.85 0.36
C PHE A 90 -0.82 -9.66 -0.32
N TRP A 91 0.40 -9.54 0.19
CA TRP A 91 1.55 -10.32 -0.24
C TRP A 91 1.80 -11.47 0.71
N ARG A 92 1.90 -12.68 0.17
CA ARG A 92 2.13 -13.91 0.94
C ARG A 92 2.78 -15.00 0.10
N ARG A 93 3.35 -16.02 0.76
CA ARG A 93 3.85 -17.22 0.07
C ARG A 93 2.71 -17.88 -0.68
N LYS A 94 2.95 -18.24 -1.94
CA LYS A 94 1.98 -18.94 -2.79
C LYS A 94 1.53 -20.27 -2.17
N ALA A 95 2.45 -21.02 -1.57
CA ALA A 95 2.15 -22.27 -0.88
C ALA A 95 1.14 -22.09 0.26
N VAL A 96 1.23 -20.98 1.03
CA VAL A 96 0.28 -20.65 2.11
C VAL A 96 -1.06 -20.20 1.52
N ARG A 97 -1.04 -19.42 0.43
CA ARG A 97 -2.26 -18.98 -0.28
C ARG A 97 -3.12 -20.15 -0.76
N ASP A 98 -2.47 -21.15 -1.34
CA ASP A 98 -3.16 -22.26 -1.99
C ASP A 98 -3.94 -23.12 -0.99
N VAL A 99 -3.37 -23.29 0.21
CA VAL A 99 -3.95 -24.09 1.30
C VAL A 99 -4.90 -23.30 2.21
N ASP A 100 -4.94 -21.97 2.11
CA ASP A 100 -5.73 -21.12 2.99
C ASP A 100 -7.24 -21.39 2.84
N PRO A 101 -7.97 -21.73 3.92
CA PRO A 101 -9.42 -21.92 3.89
C PRO A 101 -10.17 -20.66 3.44
N ILE A 102 -9.65 -19.45 3.68
CA ILE A 102 -10.26 -18.19 3.21
C ILE A 102 -10.20 -18.09 1.68
N ALA A 103 -9.07 -18.48 1.08
CA ALA A 103 -8.95 -18.56 -0.39
C ALA A 103 -9.90 -19.61 -0.98
N LYS A 104 -10.18 -20.70 -0.22
CA LYS A 104 -11.14 -21.74 -0.62
C LYS A 104 -12.59 -21.22 -0.61
N LEU A 105 -12.96 -20.38 0.37
CA LEU A 105 -14.27 -19.72 0.44
C LEU A 105 -14.47 -18.73 -0.71
N GLY A 106 -13.46 -17.92 -1.04
CA GLY A 106 -13.51 -16.99 -2.17
C GLY A 106 -13.66 -17.69 -3.54
N ARG A 107 -13.04 -18.87 -3.71
CA ARG A 107 -13.21 -19.71 -4.91
C ARG A 107 -14.63 -20.26 -5.03
N LEU A 108 -15.24 -20.68 -3.92
CA LEU A 108 -16.62 -21.19 -3.89
C LEU A 108 -17.65 -20.12 -4.24
N SER A 109 -17.43 -18.87 -3.85
CA SER A 109 -18.30 -17.75 -4.25
C SER A 109 -18.19 -17.36 -5.73
N ILE A 110 -17.07 -17.68 -6.39
CA ILE A 110 -16.84 -17.40 -7.82
C ILE A 110 -17.30 -18.59 -8.69
N SER A 111 -17.30 -19.82 -8.17
CA SER A 111 -17.70 -21.02 -8.90
C SER A 111 -19.20 -21.35 -8.83
N SER A 112 -20.05 -20.45 -8.33
CA SER A 112 -21.50 -20.70 -8.17
C SER A 112 -22.31 -20.67 -9.47
N GLU A 113 -21.69 -20.46 -10.64
CA GLU A 113 -22.43 -20.32 -11.91
C GLU A 113 -22.28 -21.49 -12.90
N GLU A 114 -21.47 -22.53 -12.66
CA GLU A 114 -21.44 -23.70 -13.56
C GLU A 114 -21.39 -25.05 -12.85
N GLU A 115 -22.04 -26.03 -13.46
CA GLU A 115 -22.80 -27.12 -12.85
C GLU A 115 -22.03 -28.31 -12.23
N LYS A 116 -22.81 -29.06 -11.45
CA LYS A 116 -22.55 -30.29 -10.68
C LYS A 116 -21.86 -31.41 -11.48
N SER A 117 -20.91 -32.11 -10.84
CA SER A 117 -21.00 -33.57 -10.71
C SER A 117 -20.20 -34.08 -9.50
N SER A 118 -20.78 -35.11 -8.90
CA SER A 118 -20.42 -35.88 -7.73
C SER A 118 -18.98 -36.40 -7.69
N GLU A 119 -18.34 -36.34 -6.53
CA GLU A 119 -17.61 -37.47 -5.97
C GLU A 119 -17.40 -37.27 -4.46
N GLU A 120 -18.11 -38.08 -3.67
CA GLU A 120 -17.81 -38.34 -2.26
C GLU A 120 -16.45 -39.02 -2.17
N ARG A 121 -15.48 -38.41 -1.49
CA ARG A 121 -14.35 -39.16 -0.91
C ARG A 121 -14.07 -38.68 0.49
N ASN A 122 -14.45 -39.55 1.42
CA ASN A 122 -13.90 -39.64 2.76
C ASN A 122 -12.38 -39.53 2.73
N SER A 123 -11.84 -38.59 3.49
CA SER A 123 -10.47 -38.69 3.97
C SER A 123 -10.39 -38.02 5.33
N SER A 124 -10.35 -38.87 6.35
CA SER A 124 -9.96 -38.59 7.73
C SER A 124 -8.65 -37.80 7.73
N SER A 125 -8.73 -36.47 7.72
CA SER A 125 -7.53 -35.64 7.70
C SER A 125 -7.13 -35.30 9.13
N ASN A 126 -6.04 -35.93 9.59
CA ASN A 126 -5.16 -35.40 10.62
C ASN A 126 -5.05 -33.88 10.42
N GLN A 127 -5.64 -33.07 11.30
CA GLN A 127 -5.54 -31.62 11.24
C GLN A 127 -4.12 -31.22 11.65
N GLN A 128 -3.18 -31.30 10.71
CA GLN A 128 -1.93 -30.57 10.86
C GLN A 128 -2.29 -29.08 10.88
N ILE A 129 -1.99 -28.41 11.99
CA ILE A 129 -2.13 -26.97 12.14
C ILE A 129 -1.31 -26.33 11.01
N LEU A 130 -2.00 -25.73 10.04
CA LEU A 130 -1.35 -24.99 8.96
C LEU A 130 -0.53 -23.87 9.60
N LYS A 131 0.79 -23.92 9.43
CA LYS A 131 1.68 -22.89 9.95
C LYS A 131 1.58 -21.67 9.03
N VAL A 132 0.74 -20.71 9.43
CA VAL A 132 0.56 -19.43 8.73
C VAL A 132 1.68 -18.48 9.14
N ASP A 133 2.21 -17.73 8.18
CA ASP A 133 3.19 -16.67 8.46
C ASP A 133 2.51 -15.51 9.20
N PRO A 134 3.15 -14.94 10.24
CA PRO A 134 2.63 -13.72 10.88
C PRO A 134 2.46 -12.60 9.85
N CYS A 135 1.41 -11.80 10.00
CA CYS A 135 1.06 -10.73 9.06
C CYS A 135 1.46 -9.36 9.60
N ILE A 136 2.19 -8.59 8.79
CA ILE A 136 2.44 -7.16 9.02
C ILE A 136 1.38 -6.37 8.27
N ILE A 137 0.69 -5.48 8.98
CA ILE A 137 -0.27 -4.53 8.40
C ILE A 137 0.45 -3.20 8.19
N TYR A 138 0.62 -2.80 6.95
CA TYR A 138 1.19 -1.52 6.56
C TYR A 138 0.10 -0.47 6.37
N LEU A 139 0.28 0.66 7.05
CA LEU A 139 -0.50 1.87 6.89
C LEU A 139 0.41 2.95 6.33
N HIS A 140 -0.04 3.61 5.27
CA HIS A 140 0.74 4.68 4.64
C HIS A 140 0.73 5.96 5.48
N GLY A 141 1.71 6.85 5.23
CA GLY A 141 1.78 8.18 5.83
C GLY A 141 0.88 9.21 5.15
N MET A 142 1.05 10.49 5.49
CA MET A 142 0.36 11.60 4.82
C MET A 142 0.70 11.61 3.32
N SER A 143 -0.29 11.95 2.49
CA SER A 143 -0.13 12.06 1.03
C SER A 143 0.51 10.84 0.35
N SER A 144 0.25 9.65 0.88
CA SER A 144 0.88 8.41 0.47
C SER A 144 -0.15 7.30 0.23
N SER A 145 0.30 6.11 -0.16
CA SER A 145 -0.55 4.97 -0.47
C SER A 145 0.18 3.66 -0.21
N ARG A 146 -0.51 2.53 -0.38
CA ARG A 146 0.09 1.19 -0.37
C ARG A 146 1.19 1.00 -1.42
N LYS A 147 1.33 1.90 -2.40
CA LYS A 147 2.46 1.91 -3.36
C LYS A 147 3.82 1.89 -2.67
N GLU A 148 3.95 2.56 -1.53
CA GLU A 148 5.20 2.59 -0.75
C GLU A 148 5.66 1.19 -0.28
N CYS A 149 4.76 0.21 -0.24
CA CYS A 149 5.14 -1.18 0.07
C CYS A 149 6.14 -1.77 -0.94
N VAL A 150 6.26 -1.20 -2.14
CA VAL A 150 7.25 -1.64 -3.13
C VAL A 150 8.67 -1.59 -2.55
N TYR A 151 8.97 -0.66 -1.65
CA TYR A 151 10.31 -0.52 -1.05
C TYR A 151 10.61 -1.56 0.04
N LEU A 152 9.59 -2.17 0.65
CA LEU A 152 9.77 -3.03 1.84
C LEU A 152 9.25 -4.46 1.66
N HIS A 153 8.33 -4.72 0.74
CA HIS A 153 7.67 -6.03 0.61
C HIS A 153 8.67 -7.18 0.48
N ARG A 154 9.69 -7.06 -0.36
CA ARG A 154 10.71 -8.11 -0.51
C ARG A 154 11.43 -8.42 0.81
N ARG A 155 11.82 -7.40 1.58
CA ARG A 155 12.52 -7.62 2.86
C ARG A 155 11.60 -8.27 3.89
N VAL A 156 10.35 -7.81 3.99
CA VAL A 156 9.34 -8.37 4.90
C VAL A 156 9.05 -9.84 4.59
N LEU A 157 8.86 -10.16 3.31
CA LEU A 157 8.56 -11.52 2.85
C LEU A 157 9.74 -12.47 3.04
N ALA A 158 10.96 -12.01 2.73
CA ALA A 158 12.18 -12.79 2.95
C ALA A 158 12.39 -13.15 4.43
N ALA A 159 12.01 -12.25 5.34
CA ALA A 159 12.14 -12.42 6.79
C ALA A 159 11.09 -13.36 7.43
N GLY A 160 10.18 -13.95 6.66
CA GLY A 160 9.22 -14.92 7.21
C GLY A 160 7.82 -14.39 7.46
N PHE A 161 7.51 -13.17 7.04
CA PHE A 161 6.20 -12.55 7.27
C PHE A 161 5.34 -12.54 6.00
N SER A 162 4.04 -12.36 6.18
CA SER A 162 3.15 -11.85 5.14
C SER A 162 2.95 -10.34 5.32
N LEU A 163 2.58 -9.63 4.25
CA LEU A 163 2.41 -8.18 4.27
C LEU A 163 1.04 -7.83 3.71
N PHE A 164 0.22 -7.15 4.50
CA PHE A 164 -1.04 -6.58 4.07
C PHE A 164 -0.92 -5.06 4.06
N ALA A 165 -1.32 -4.41 2.97
CA ALA A 165 -1.33 -2.96 2.87
C ALA A 165 -2.69 -2.46 2.42
N VAL A 166 -3.06 -1.28 2.92
CA VAL A 166 -4.34 -0.66 2.63
C VAL A 166 -4.15 0.83 2.35
N ASP A 167 -4.85 1.32 1.32
CA ASP A 167 -5.08 2.74 1.15
C ASP A 167 -6.18 3.16 2.13
N LEU A 168 -5.89 4.09 3.03
CA LEU A 168 -6.89 4.61 3.95
C LEU A 168 -7.94 5.43 3.18
N SER A 169 -9.11 5.62 3.80
CA SER A 169 -10.18 6.47 3.27
C SER A 169 -9.63 7.83 2.85
N GLY A 170 -10.03 8.33 1.69
CA GLY A 170 -9.53 9.62 1.20
C GLY A 170 -8.15 9.55 0.51
N SER A 171 -7.51 8.39 0.45
CA SER A 171 -6.16 8.21 -0.11
C SER A 171 -6.07 7.18 -1.22
N GLY A 172 -5.06 7.33 -2.09
CA GLY A 172 -4.74 6.34 -3.11
C GLY A 172 -5.92 6.00 -4.01
N LEU A 173 -6.15 4.71 -4.16
CA LEU A 173 -7.26 4.12 -4.91
C LEU A 173 -8.49 3.82 -4.04
N SER A 174 -8.47 4.17 -2.75
CA SER A 174 -9.63 4.04 -1.86
C SER A 174 -10.66 5.14 -2.11
N GLY A 175 -11.92 4.83 -1.88
CA GLY A 175 -13.00 5.81 -1.86
C GLY A 175 -12.92 6.76 -0.66
N GLY A 176 -14.03 7.44 -0.42
CA GLY A 176 -14.19 8.41 0.65
C GLY A 176 -13.54 9.76 0.36
N ASP A 177 -14.01 10.76 1.08
CA ASP A 177 -13.50 12.12 1.00
C ASP A 177 -12.19 12.28 1.76
N ARG A 178 -11.48 13.36 1.45
CA ARG A 178 -10.23 13.74 2.13
C ARG A 178 -10.59 14.07 3.58
N VAL A 179 -9.97 13.35 4.53
CA VAL A 179 -10.14 13.60 5.97
C VAL A 179 -9.28 14.80 6.39
#